data_AF-A0A7H0VGN8-F1
#
_entry.id   AF-A0A7H0VGN8-F1
#
_cell.length_a   1.000
_cell.length_b   1.000
_cell.length_c   1.000
_cell.angle_alpha   90.00
_cell.angle_beta   90.00
_cell.angle_gamma   90.00
#
_symmetry.space_group_name_H-M   'P 1'
#
loop_
_entity.id
_entity.type
_entity.pdbx_description
1 polymer ?
#
loop_
_entity_poly.entity_id
_entity_poly.type
_entity_poly.pdbx_seq_one_letter_code
_entity_poly.pdbx_strand_id
1 'polypeptide(L)'
;MDLDTAKGPLGYLFKSDTLFLDAMFTECGEFGGNKEVIRVYPKNEILCATWSLDSADCDNEESPKYSRISLTTVQLSRSSENRIAEYIQEFVSVSFKYQYSDMHTGNLYSAYINSHPVYGEGIDFFASWYDESKSWEGFEKLRNEIITSANNGYSK
;
A
#
# COMPACT_ATOMS: atom_id res chain seq x y z
N MET A 1 -19.57 -21.17 -11.52
CA MET A 1 -18.25 -20.77 -12.03
C MET A 1 -17.37 -20.69 -10.82
N ASP A 2 -16.43 -21.62 -10.68
CA ASP A 2 -15.50 -21.60 -9.55
C ASP A 2 -14.43 -20.53 -9.80
N LEU A 3 -14.00 -19.85 -8.73
CA LEU A 3 -12.91 -18.88 -8.81
C LEU A 3 -11.60 -19.62 -9.02
N ASP A 4 -10.84 -19.29 -10.08
CA ASP A 4 -9.50 -19.83 -10.28
C ASP A 4 -8.52 -19.20 -9.28
N THR A 5 -8.08 -19.99 -8.30
CA THR A 5 -7.11 -19.58 -7.28
C THR A 5 -5.69 -20.09 -7.54
N ALA A 6 -5.43 -20.70 -8.71
CA ALA A 6 -4.13 -21.33 -9.01
C ALA A 6 -2.98 -20.32 -8.99
N LYS A 7 -3.23 -19.05 -9.32
CA LYS A 7 -2.24 -17.96 -9.27
C LYS A 7 -2.07 -17.35 -7.90
N GLY A 8 -3.10 -17.38 -7.07
CA GLY A 8 -3.02 -16.88 -5.71
C GLY A 8 -4.11 -15.96 -5.27
N PRO A 9 -4.02 -15.50 -4.01
CA PRO A 9 -5.02 -14.64 -3.41
C PRO A 9 -5.05 -13.25 -4.08
N LEU A 10 -3.95 -12.85 -4.73
CA LEU A 10 -3.87 -11.63 -5.54
C LEU A 10 -4.18 -11.87 -7.03
N GLY A 11 -4.57 -13.10 -7.39
CA GLY A 11 -5.01 -13.48 -8.73
C GLY A 11 -4.02 -13.10 -9.84
N TYR A 12 -4.58 -12.74 -11.00
CA TYR A 12 -3.86 -12.02 -12.03
C TYR A 12 -3.99 -10.52 -11.76
N LEU A 13 -3.09 -9.94 -10.96
CA LEU A 13 -2.59 -8.62 -11.35
C LEU A 13 -2.12 -8.83 -12.79
N PHE A 14 -2.76 -8.23 -13.80
CA PHE A 14 -2.33 -8.46 -15.19
C PHE A 14 -0.84 -8.14 -15.28
N LYS A 15 -0.12 -8.71 -16.27
CA LYS A 15 1.36 -8.72 -16.34
C LYS A 15 2.05 -7.35 -16.17
N SER A 16 1.28 -6.27 -16.19
CA SER A 16 1.68 -4.88 -16.10
C SER A 16 0.94 -4.06 -15.05
N ASP A 17 0.00 -4.65 -14.30
CA ASP A 17 -0.72 -3.96 -13.25
C ASP A 17 0.17 -3.79 -12.02
N THR A 18 -0.07 -2.72 -11.28
CA THR A 18 0.56 -2.51 -9.99
C THR A 18 -0.51 -2.15 -8.97
N LEU A 19 -0.59 -2.94 -7.90
CA LEU A 19 -1.34 -2.59 -6.71
C LEU A 19 -0.49 -1.63 -5.87
N PHE A 20 -1.06 -0.50 -5.51
CA PHE A 20 -0.49 0.49 -4.62
C PHE A 20 -1.27 0.51 -3.32
N LEU A 21 -0.54 0.47 -2.21
CA LEU A 21 -1.07 0.70 -0.87
C LEU A 21 -0.30 1.90 -0.30
N ASP A 22 -0.98 3.00 -0.08
CA ASP A 22 -0.38 4.25 0.41
C ASP A 22 -0.86 4.52 1.84
N ALA A 23 0.06 5.01 2.68
CA ALA A 23 -0.22 5.61 3.98
C ALA A 23 0.46 6.97 4.04
N MET A 24 -0.33 8.02 4.33
CA MET A 24 0.14 9.39 4.47
C MET A 24 -0.20 9.87 5.87
N PHE A 25 0.83 10.15 6.65
CA PHE A 25 0.73 10.59 8.03
C PHE A 25 0.78 12.13 8.03
N THR A 26 -0.37 12.79 8.22
CA THR A 26 -0.56 14.22 7.86
C THR A 26 -0.21 15.24 8.94
N GLU A 27 0.71 14.93 9.85
CA GLU A 27 1.20 15.95 10.78
C GLU A 27 2.46 16.62 10.24
N CYS A 28 2.30 17.70 9.45
CA CYS A 28 3.35 18.72 9.30
C CYS A 28 3.48 19.51 10.62
N GLY A 29 3.95 18.84 11.69
CA GLY A 29 4.40 19.47 12.93
C GLY A 29 5.92 19.63 12.94
N GLU A 30 6.54 19.75 14.12
CA GLU A 30 8.01 19.85 14.32
C GLU A 30 8.84 18.71 13.71
N PHE A 31 8.19 17.60 13.31
CA PHE A 31 8.85 16.39 12.81
C PHE A 31 8.56 16.06 11.33
N GLY A 32 7.75 16.88 10.65
CA GLY A 32 7.35 16.64 9.26
C GLY A 32 6.39 15.46 9.08
N GLY A 33 5.56 15.52 8.05
CA GLY A 33 4.71 14.39 7.65
C GLY A 33 5.52 13.27 6.99
N ASN A 34 4.96 12.07 6.90
CA ASN A 34 5.59 10.94 6.20
C ASN A 34 4.62 10.31 5.22
N LYS A 35 5.15 9.82 4.09
CA LYS A 35 4.40 8.99 3.14
C LYS A 35 5.09 7.64 3.01
N GLU A 36 4.34 6.58 3.30
CA GLU A 36 4.73 5.21 3.02
C GLU A 36 3.94 4.66 1.84
N VAL A 37 4.61 3.86 1.00
CA VAL A 37 3.99 3.22 -0.17
C VAL A 37 4.48 1.78 -0.26
N ILE A 38 3.55 0.85 -0.43
CA ILE A 38 3.83 -0.53 -0.82
C ILE A 38 3.30 -0.73 -2.24
N ARG A 39 4.20 -1.03 -3.18
CA ARG A 39 3.88 -1.33 -4.59
C ARG A 39 4.03 -2.82 -4.82
N VAL A 40 2.95 -3.49 -5.20
CA VAL A 40 2.95 -4.91 -5.54
C VAL A 40 2.78 -5.07 -7.04
N TYR A 41 3.75 -5.72 -7.67
CA TYR A 41 3.81 -5.84 -9.13
C TYR A 41 4.46 -7.16 -9.56
N PRO A 42 4.07 -7.70 -10.73
CA PRO A 42 4.75 -8.86 -11.30
C PRO A 42 6.11 -8.45 -11.91
N LYS A 43 7.15 -9.24 -11.64
CA LYS A 43 8.47 -9.16 -12.28
C LYS A 43 8.87 -10.58 -12.72
N ASN A 44 8.96 -10.81 -14.03
CA ASN A 44 9.27 -12.14 -14.59
C ASN A 44 8.35 -13.26 -14.04
N GLU A 45 7.03 -12.99 -13.97
CA GLU A 45 6.00 -13.90 -13.46
C GLU A 45 6.07 -14.20 -11.95
N ILE A 46 6.94 -13.51 -11.22
CA ILE A 46 7.05 -13.55 -9.76
C ILE A 46 6.51 -12.24 -9.20
N LEU A 47 5.66 -12.30 -8.16
CA LEU A 47 5.21 -11.09 -7.49
C LEU A 47 6.32 -10.52 -6.59
N CYS A 48 6.56 -9.22 -6.74
CA CYS A 48 7.46 -8.45 -5.91
C CYS A 48 6.69 -7.34 -5.19
N ALA A 49 7.22 -6.92 -4.05
CA ALA A 49 6.78 -5.72 -3.36
C ALA A 49 7.95 -4.75 -3.19
N THR A 50 7.71 -3.49 -3.49
CA THR A 50 8.60 -2.39 -3.12
C THR A 50 7.92 -1.56 -2.04
N TRP A 51 8.55 -1.48 -0.86
CA TRP A 51 8.20 -0.52 0.17
C TRP A 51 9.10 0.71 0.05
N SER A 52 8.51 1.90 0.09
CA SER A 52 9.24 3.16 0.20
C SER A 52 8.68 4.02 1.33
N LEU A 53 9.57 4.73 2.00
CA LEU A 53 9.25 5.77 2.95
C LEU A 53 9.85 7.08 2.43
N ASP A 54 8.99 8.07 2.27
CA ASP A 54 9.35 9.41 1.86
C ASP A 54 8.99 10.39 2.98
N SER A 55 9.94 11.24 3.38
CA SER A 55 9.74 12.31 4.37
C SER A 55 9.22 13.56 3.68
N ALA A 56 8.22 14.22 4.27
CA ALA A 56 7.74 15.51 3.81
C ALA A 56 8.62 16.63 4.35
N ASP A 57 9.14 17.46 3.45
CA ASP A 57 9.64 18.80 3.75
C ASP A 57 8.44 19.77 3.71
N CYS A 58 8.05 20.24 4.89
CA CYS A 58 6.91 21.13 5.09
C CYS A 58 7.33 22.62 5.16
N ASP A 59 8.58 22.98 4.83
CA ASP A 59 9.07 24.37 4.90
C ASP A 59 8.39 25.29 3.85
N ASN A 60 7.67 24.73 2.87
CA ASN A 60 6.89 25.47 1.87
C ASN A 60 5.40 25.07 1.94
N GLU A 61 4.55 25.98 2.39
CA GLU A 61 3.14 25.74 2.78
C GLU A 61 2.20 25.31 1.63
N GLU A 62 2.58 25.48 0.35
CA GLU A 62 1.68 25.20 -0.78
C GLU A 62 1.71 23.74 -1.26
N SER A 63 2.84 23.05 -1.11
CA SER A 63 2.96 21.64 -1.50
C SER A 63 4.16 20.99 -0.80
N PRO A 64 3.95 20.02 0.11
CA PRO A 64 5.06 19.34 0.75
C PRO A 64 5.91 18.63 -0.30
N LYS A 65 7.23 18.84 -0.25
CA LYS A 65 8.17 18.11 -1.09
C LYS A 65 8.51 16.80 -0.40
N TYR A 66 8.32 15.69 -1.10
CA TYR A 66 8.64 14.37 -0.56
C TYR A 66 10.04 13.95 -1.01
N SER A 67 10.89 13.63 -0.03
CA SER A 67 12.23 13.07 -0.27
C SER A 67 12.29 11.64 0.20
N ARG A 68 12.72 10.72 -0.68
CA ARG A 68 12.83 9.31 -0.33
C ARG A 68 13.93 9.08 0.69
N ILE A 69 13.56 8.49 1.82
CA ILE A 69 14.50 8.14 2.90
C ILE A 69 14.74 6.64 3.01
N SER A 70 13.80 5.80 2.52
CA SER A 70 13.99 4.35 2.46
C SER A 70 13.35 3.72 1.23
N LEU A 71 13.97 2.67 0.73
CA LEU A 71 13.46 1.83 -0.36
C LEU A 71 13.90 0.40 -0.14
N THR A 72 12.95 -0.52 0.02
CA THR A 72 13.22 -1.95 0.13
C THR A 72 12.40 -2.69 -0.90
N THR A 73 13.02 -3.59 -1.65
CA THR A 73 12.32 -4.46 -2.61
C THR A 73 12.50 -5.91 -2.19
N VAL A 74 11.39 -6.64 -2.16
CA VAL A 74 11.36 -8.05 -1.77
C VAL A 74 10.55 -8.85 -2.77
N GLN A 75 10.94 -10.12 -2.95
CA GLN A 75 10.07 -11.10 -3.58
C GLN A 75 9.00 -11.53 -2.58
N LEU A 76 7.73 -11.58 -3.01
CA LEU A 76 6.65 -12.00 -2.14
C LEU A 76 6.63 -13.52 -2.01
N SER A 77 6.49 -13.98 -0.76
CA SER A 77 6.14 -15.37 -0.48
C SER A 77 4.63 -15.54 -0.57
N ARG A 78 4.15 -16.78 -0.65
CA ARG A 78 2.72 -17.07 -0.59
C ARG A 78 2.05 -16.57 0.70
N SER A 79 2.78 -16.60 1.81
CA SER A 79 2.31 -16.04 3.08
C SER A 79 2.12 -14.52 2.96
N SER A 80 3.09 -13.83 2.37
CA SER A 80 3.03 -12.38 2.14
C SER A 80 1.88 -12.00 1.20
N GLU A 81 1.64 -12.78 0.13
CA GLU A 81 0.49 -12.60 -0.76
C GLU A 81 -0.84 -12.71 -0.01
N ASN A 82 -1.00 -13.73 0.85
CA ASN A 82 -2.21 -13.92 1.66
C ASN A 82 -2.43 -12.71 2.58
N ARG A 83 -1.36 -12.23 3.24
CA ARG A 83 -1.42 -11.06 4.13
C ARG A 83 -1.83 -9.79 3.41
N ILE A 84 -1.33 -9.57 2.19
CA ILE A 84 -1.76 -8.45 1.36
C ILE A 84 -3.26 -8.57 1.04
N ALA A 85 -3.73 -9.75 0.65
CA ALA A 85 -5.15 -9.95 0.35
C ALA A 85 -6.06 -9.75 1.56
N GLU A 86 -5.67 -10.26 2.73
CA GLU A 86 -6.36 -10.05 4.01
C GLU A 86 -6.40 -8.56 4.38
N TYR A 87 -5.27 -7.85 4.24
CA TYR A 87 -5.21 -6.42 4.45
C TYR A 87 -6.17 -5.66 3.53
N ILE A 88 -6.24 -6.00 2.23
CA ILE A 88 -7.17 -5.34 1.29
C ILE A 88 -8.62 -5.58 1.72
N GLN A 89 -8.97 -6.78 2.17
CA GLN A 89 -10.32 -7.10 2.66
C GLN A 89 -10.68 -6.29 3.90
N GLU A 90 -9.76 -6.19 4.86
CA GLU A 90 -9.93 -5.35 6.06
C GLU A 90 -10.06 -3.87 5.65
N PHE A 91 -9.15 -3.39 4.81
CA PHE A 91 -9.09 -2.02 4.32
C PHE A 91 -10.40 -1.60 3.65
N VAL A 92 -10.89 -2.42 2.71
CA VAL A 92 -12.16 -2.19 2.01
C VAL A 92 -13.32 -2.16 3.01
N SER A 93 -13.35 -3.10 3.95
CA SER A 93 -14.38 -3.17 5.00
C SER A 93 -14.40 -1.92 5.90
N VAL A 94 -13.23 -1.34 6.20
CA VAL A 94 -13.12 -0.09 6.95
C VAL A 94 -13.53 1.10 6.09
N SER A 95 -13.12 1.14 4.82
CA SER A 95 -13.46 2.24 3.91
C SER A 95 -14.97 2.45 3.72
N PHE A 96 -15.77 1.37 3.76
CA PHE A 96 -17.23 1.47 3.71
C PHE A 96 -17.88 1.98 5.00
N LYS A 97 -17.18 1.92 6.13
CA LYS A 97 -17.65 2.40 7.43
C LYS A 97 -17.25 3.85 7.69
N TYR A 98 -16.33 4.39 6.89
CA TYR A 98 -15.84 5.75 7.04
C TYR A 98 -16.97 6.76 6.82
N GLN A 99 -17.16 7.63 7.80
CA GLN A 99 -18.05 8.78 7.71
C GLN A 99 -17.14 10.00 7.63
N TYR A 100 -17.23 10.73 6.51
CA TYR A 100 -16.43 11.93 6.27
C TYR A 100 -16.58 12.93 7.43
N SER A 101 -15.48 13.33 8.06
CA SER A 101 -15.45 14.47 8.97
C SER A 101 -14.64 15.62 8.36
N ASP A 102 -15.13 16.84 8.59
CA ASP A 102 -14.51 18.09 8.17
C ASP A 102 -13.28 18.42 9.05
N MET A 103 -12.24 17.58 9.03
CA MET A 103 -11.07 17.78 9.88
C MET A 103 -9.74 17.73 9.12
N HIS A 104 -8.81 18.57 9.57
CA HIS A 104 -7.52 18.83 8.95
C HIS A 104 -6.37 17.96 9.51
N THR A 105 -6.65 16.95 10.35
CA THR A 105 -5.60 16.18 11.06
C THR A 105 -5.92 14.68 11.17
N GLY A 106 -4.97 13.81 10.83
CA GLY A 106 -5.17 12.34 10.77
C GLY A 106 -4.25 11.63 9.78
N ASN A 107 -4.50 10.35 9.52
CA ASN A 107 -3.76 9.57 8.54
C ASN A 107 -4.65 9.26 7.33
N LEU A 108 -4.14 9.53 6.12
CA LEU A 108 -4.83 9.15 4.88
C LEU A 108 -4.28 7.82 4.39
N TYR A 109 -5.17 6.87 4.13
CA TYR A 109 -4.79 5.60 3.53
C TYR A 109 -5.52 5.40 2.21
N SER A 110 -4.84 4.82 1.23
CA SER A 110 -5.45 4.45 -0.05
C SER A 110 -4.93 3.12 -0.58
N ALA A 111 -5.77 2.42 -1.31
CA ALA A 111 -5.44 1.21 -2.03
C ALA A 111 -5.98 1.33 -3.45
N TYR A 112 -5.13 1.15 -4.45
CA TYR A 112 -5.55 1.25 -5.84
C TYR A 112 -4.76 0.37 -6.79
N ILE A 113 -5.40 -0.09 -7.86
CA ILE A 113 -4.74 -0.82 -8.95
C ILE A 113 -4.57 0.15 -10.12
N ASN A 114 -3.32 0.37 -10.51
CA ASN A 114 -3.01 1.08 -11.75
C ASN A 114 -2.81 0.04 -12.85
N SER A 115 -3.74 0.00 -13.79
CA SER A 115 -3.70 -0.93 -14.91
C SER A 115 -2.99 -0.30 -16.11
N HIS A 116 -2.25 -1.11 -16.84
CA HIS A 116 -1.41 -0.61 -17.93
C HIS A 116 -2.24 -0.04 -19.09
N PRO A 117 -1.78 1.04 -19.75
CA PRO A 117 -2.49 1.75 -20.82
C PRO A 117 -2.91 0.92 -22.04
N VAL A 118 -2.50 -0.35 -22.16
CA VAL A 118 -2.83 -1.20 -23.33
C VAL A 118 -4.33 -1.50 -23.40
N TYR A 119 -5.05 -1.45 -22.28
CA TYR A 119 -6.50 -1.63 -22.22
C TYR A 119 -7.27 -0.35 -21.84
N GLY A 120 -6.57 0.79 -21.82
CA GLY A 120 -7.07 2.07 -21.31
C GLY A 120 -6.32 2.47 -20.03
N GLU A 121 -5.90 3.73 -19.93
CA GLU A 121 -5.44 4.28 -18.65
C GLU A 121 -6.64 4.31 -17.70
N GLY A 122 -6.55 3.54 -16.62
CA GLY A 122 -7.68 3.36 -15.71
C GLY A 122 -7.23 2.86 -14.35
N ILE A 123 -7.87 3.39 -13.31
CA ILE A 123 -7.78 2.84 -11.97
C ILE A 123 -8.88 1.77 -11.88
N ASP A 124 -8.50 0.49 -11.92
CA ASP A 124 -9.46 -0.64 -11.92
C ASP A 124 -10.07 -0.89 -10.54
N PHE A 125 -9.36 -0.46 -9.50
CA PHE A 125 -9.80 -0.50 -8.12
C PHE A 125 -9.28 0.73 -7.40
N PHE A 126 -10.14 1.41 -6.64
CA PHE A 126 -9.76 2.50 -5.76
C PHE A 126 -10.60 2.44 -4.48
N ALA A 127 -9.93 2.49 -3.34
CA ALA A 127 -10.56 2.77 -2.06
C ALA A 127 -9.62 3.68 -1.24
N SER A 128 -10.20 4.60 -0.49
CA SER A 128 -9.47 5.46 0.44
C SER A 128 -10.32 5.77 1.65
N TRP A 129 -9.67 6.06 2.76
CA TRP A 129 -10.34 6.51 3.98
C TRP A 129 -9.33 7.24 4.88
N TYR A 130 -9.87 7.98 5.85
CA TYR A 130 -9.08 8.79 6.77
C TYR A 130 -9.19 8.24 8.20
N ASP A 131 -8.07 8.07 8.87
CA ASP A 131 -8.00 7.70 10.27
C ASP A 131 -7.67 8.92 11.13
N GLU A 132 -8.69 9.53 11.70
CA GLU A 132 -8.54 10.64 12.65
C GLU A 132 -7.92 10.20 13.98
N SER A 133 -8.20 8.96 14.38
CA SER A 133 -7.72 8.42 15.65
C SER A 133 -6.22 8.16 15.66
N LYS A 134 -5.60 8.10 14.47
CA LYS A 134 -4.22 7.67 14.25
C LYS A 134 -3.91 6.33 14.93
N SER A 135 -4.89 5.46 15.05
CA SER A 135 -4.80 4.20 15.79
C SER A 135 -4.83 2.98 14.89
N TRP A 136 -5.03 3.15 13.58
CA TRP A 136 -5.04 2.03 12.67
C TRP A 136 -3.64 1.54 12.34
N GLU A 137 -3.31 0.41 12.95
CA GLU A 137 -2.01 -0.26 12.81
C GLU A 137 -1.92 -1.20 11.59
N GLY A 138 -3.00 -1.33 10.79
CA GLY A 138 -3.07 -2.33 9.72
C GLY A 138 -1.96 -2.20 8.69
N PHE A 139 -1.62 -0.96 8.30
CA PHE A 139 -0.53 -0.69 7.37
C PHE A 139 0.84 -1.07 7.93
N GLU A 140 1.11 -0.72 9.20
CA GLU A 140 2.39 -1.03 9.86
C GLU A 140 2.57 -2.54 10.04
N LYS A 141 1.50 -3.25 10.43
CA LYS A 141 1.47 -4.71 10.54
C LYS A 141 1.81 -5.35 9.20
N LEU A 142 1.13 -4.93 8.12
CA LEU A 142 1.40 -5.45 6.77
C LEU A 142 2.85 -5.22 6.36
N ARG A 143 3.38 -4.00 6.53
CA ARG A 143 4.77 -3.66 6.21
C ARG A 143 5.74 -4.60 6.93
N ASN A 144 5.60 -4.72 8.24
CA ASN A 144 6.49 -5.53 9.06
C ASN A 144 6.44 -7.01 8.64
N GLU A 145 5.27 -7.53 8.30
CA GLU A 145 5.11 -8.90 7.80
C GLU A 145 5.78 -9.09 6.43
N ILE A 146 5.60 -8.17 5.47
CA ILE A 146 6.23 -8.25 4.14
C ILE A 146 7.75 -8.23 4.27
N ILE A 147 8.30 -7.30 5.07
CA ILE A 147 9.74 -7.15 5.23
C ILE A 147 10.34 -8.34 6.00
N THR A 148 9.69 -8.81 7.07
CA THR A 148 10.22 -9.91 7.91
C THR A 148 10.13 -11.28 7.21
N SER A 149 9.02 -11.53 6.51
CA SER A 149 8.84 -12.79 5.76
C SER A 149 9.86 -12.94 4.64
N ALA A 150 10.27 -11.85 4.01
CA ALA A 150 11.34 -11.85 3.00
C ALA A 150 12.70 -12.24 3.58
N ASN A 151 13.03 -11.78 4.79
CA ASN A 151 14.31 -12.06 5.45
C ASN A 151 14.45 -13.52 5.92
N ASN A 152 13.33 -14.18 6.25
CA ASN A 152 13.31 -15.59 6.65
C ASN A 152 13.32 -16.58 5.46
N GLY A 153 13.13 -16.10 4.22
CA GLY A 153 13.13 -16.92 3.01
C GLY A 153 14.52 -17.29 2.47
N TYR A 154 15.59 -16.67 2.98
CA TYR A 154 16.99 -16.91 2.58
C TYR A 154 17.72 -17.90 3.51
N SER A 155 17.03 -18.55 4.45
CA SER A 155 17.59 -19.52 5.38
C SER A 155 17.19 -20.95 4.99
N LYS A 156 17.70 -21.46 3.86
CA LYS A 156 17.81 -22.91 3.61
C LYS A 156 19.04 -23.23 2.78
#